data_AF-A0A3R6N9Z5-F1
#
_entry.id   AF-A0A3R6N9Z5-F1
#
_cell.length_a   1.000
_cell.length_b   1.000
_cell.length_c   1.000
_cell.angle_alpha   90.00
_cell.angle_beta   90.00
_cell.angle_gamma   90.00
#
_symmetry.space_group_name_H-M   'P 1'
#
loop_
_entity.id
_entity.type
_entity.pdbx_description
1 polymer ?
#
loop_
_entity_poly.entity_id
_entity_poly.type
_entity_poly.pdbx_seq_one_letter_code
_entity_poly.pdbx_strand_id
1 'polypeptide(L)'
;MSYPYTATTKVNVSASSGASTDVCVVTLNIKVTDNTYSGGSSSGGGGGHSGGGGGGGGSTKSSTATSTGSGPAASVPSYVVKDGAWGFDPQTGKWSYVASGAKIANSWAAILNPYADTSKGQEAFSWFRFDVNGNMVTGWFTDTDGNVYFLHNVSDNTLGRMYTGWNWIAGADGKQRCYYFNEVSDGFRGKLMKSTTITDNNGSWTVNQNGEWTVNGVVQVK
;
A
#
# COMPACT_ATOMS: atom_id res chain seq x y z
N MET A 1 -6.67 -26.84 16.27
CA MET A 1 -5.93 -26.43 15.06
C MET A 1 -4.76 -25.56 15.52
N SER A 2 -3.54 -25.83 15.05
CA SER A 2 -2.32 -25.16 15.55
C SER A 2 -1.99 -23.92 14.72
N TYR A 3 -1.62 -22.84 15.39
CA TYR A 3 -1.09 -21.63 14.77
C TYR A 3 0.41 -21.81 14.43
N PRO A 4 0.94 -21.25 13.32
CA PRO A 4 0.24 -20.46 12.29
C PRO A 4 -0.71 -21.32 11.44
N TYR A 5 -1.88 -20.78 11.10
CA TYR A 5 -2.79 -21.46 10.19
C TYR A 5 -2.21 -21.44 8.78
N THR A 6 -1.80 -22.61 8.30
CA THR A 6 -1.35 -22.82 6.94
C THR A 6 -2.35 -23.69 6.20
N ALA A 7 -2.61 -23.35 4.94
CA ALA A 7 -3.45 -24.15 4.06
C ALA A 7 -2.80 -24.21 2.68
N THR A 8 -2.75 -25.41 2.11
CA THR A 8 -2.38 -25.61 0.71
C THR A 8 -3.63 -26.03 -0.04
N THR A 9 -3.96 -25.33 -1.12
CA THR A 9 -5.07 -25.70 -2.01
C THR A 9 -4.62 -25.66 -3.46
N LYS A 10 -5.30 -26.43 -4.30
CA LYS A 10 -5.06 -26.45 -5.75
C LYS A 10 -6.24 -25.81 -6.45
N VAL A 11 -5.96 -24.87 -7.34
CA VAL A 11 -6.96 -24.19 -8.16
C VAL A 11 -6.68 -24.51 -9.62
N ASN A 12 -7.72 -24.96 -10.31
CA ASN A 12 -7.65 -25.18 -11.75
C ASN A 12 -7.97 -23.87 -12.44
N VAL A 13 -7.01 -23.32 -13.17
CA VAL A 13 -7.22 -22.17 -14.05
C VAL A 13 -7.34 -22.71 -15.46
N SER A 14 -8.47 -22.43 -16.11
CA SER A 14 -8.74 -22.91 -17.47
C SER A 14 -8.86 -21.75 -18.45
N ALA A 15 -8.24 -21.90 -19.62
CA ALA A 15 -8.47 -21.04 -20.78
C ALA A 15 -9.15 -21.85 -21.87
N SER A 16 -10.20 -21.29 -22.48
CA SER A 16 -10.96 -21.95 -23.54
C SER A 16 -11.16 -21.03 -24.73
N SER A 17 -11.00 -21.57 -25.94
CA SER A 17 -11.32 -20.89 -27.20
C SER A 17 -12.68 -21.29 -27.77
N GLY A 18 -13.47 -22.07 -27.02
CA GLY A 18 -14.72 -22.68 -27.48
C GLY A 18 -14.55 -23.99 -28.28
N ALA A 19 -13.36 -24.23 -28.87
CA ALA A 19 -13.03 -25.48 -29.56
C ALA A 19 -12.05 -26.39 -28.78
N SER A 20 -11.26 -25.81 -27.88
CA SER A 20 -10.39 -26.54 -26.97
C SER A 20 -10.29 -25.80 -25.63
N THR A 21 -10.00 -26.54 -24.57
CA THR A 21 -9.77 -26.01 -23.23
C THR A 21 -8.45 -26.56 -22.72
N ASP A 22 -7.58 -25.66 -22.28
CA ASP A 22 -6.39 -26.02 -21.55
C ASP A 22 -6.57 -25.66 -20.07
N VAL A 23 -6.02 -26.49 -19.18
CA VAL A 23 -6.16 -26.34 -17.73
C VAL A 23 -4.77 -26.39 -17.09
N CYS A 24 -4.40 -25.33 -16.38
CA CYS A 24 -3.22 -25.34 -15.52
C CYS A 24 -3.64 -25.43 -14.05
N VAL A 25 -3.01 -26.35 -13.33
CA VAL A 25 -3.25 -26.52 -11.88
C VAL A 25 -2.27 -25.64 -11.12
N VAL A 26 -2.79 -24.62 -10.45
CA VAL A 26 -2.01 -23.71 -9.60
C VAL A 26 -2.11 -24.17 -8.15
N THR A 27 -0.97 -24.37 -7.49
CA THR A 27 -0.93 -24.67 -6.05
C THR A 27 -0.77 -23.37 -5.27
N LEU A 28 -1.74 -23.05 -4.43
CA LEU A 28 -1.73 -21.90 -3.54
C LEU A 28 -1.31 -22.34 -2.14
N ASN A 29 -0.29 -21.70 -1.60
CA ASN A 29 0.15 -21.88 -0.21
C ASN A 29 -0.24 -20.62 0.58
N ILE A 30 -1.23 -20.75 1.45
CA ILE A 30 -1.81 -19.66 2.23
C ILE A 30 -1.30 -19.77 3.65
N LYS A 31 -0.79 -18.65 4.18
CA LYS A 31 -0.42 -18.50 5.59
C LYS A 31 -1.22 -17.35 6.18
N VAL A 32 -2.00 -17.63 7.22
CA VAL A 32 -2.70 -16.60 7.99
C VAL A 32 -1.82 -16.21 9.17
N THR A 33 -1.48 -14.93 9.24
CA THR A 33 -0.85 -14.32 10.41
C THR A 33 -1.92 -13.54 11.15
N ASP A 34 -2.23 -13.94 12.38
CA ASP A 34 -3.14 -13.22 13.26
C ASP A 34 -2.33 -12.18 14.04
N ASN A 35 -2.61 -10.89 13.79
CA ASN A 35 -1.99 -9.76 14.48
C ASN A 35 -2.95 -9.12 15.50
N THR A 36 -3.99 -9.84 15.93
CA THR A 36 -4.95 -9.34 16.92
C THR A 36 -4.30 -9.28 18.31
N TYR A 37 -4.11 -8.08 18.86
CA TYR A 37 -3.75 -7.91 20.26
C TYR A 37 -5.00 -8.05 21.13
N SER A 38 -5.22 -9.24 21.70
CA SER A 38 -6.24 -9.44 22.73
C SER A 38 -5.73 -8.94 24.08
N GLY A 39 -6.12 -7.73 24.47
CA GLY A 39 -6.15 -7.32 25.87
C GLY A 39 -7.35 -7.97 26.58
N GLY A 40 -7.12 -8.57 27.76
CA GLY A 40 -8.18 -8.84 28.73
C GLY A 40 -8.30 -10.28 29.29
N SER A 41 -7.57 -10.53 30.37
CA SER A 41 -7.95 -11.16 31.66
C SER A 41 -8.95 -12.32 31.78
N SER A 42 -8.44 -13.42 32.40
CA SER A 42 -9.00 -14.19 33.54
C SER A 42 -7.97 -15.27 33.91
N SER A 43 -7.72 -15.78 35.12
CA SER A 43 -8.10 -15.56 36.52
C SER A 43 -7.40 -16.68 37.31
N GLY A 44 -6.95 -16.40 38.54
CA GLY A 44 -6.48 -17.40 39.53
C GLY A 44 -4.99 -17.31 39.84
N GLY A 45 -4.51 -17.20 41.07
CA GLY A 45 -5.10 -17.11 42.41
C GLY A 45 -3.97 -17.19 43.47
N GLY A 46 -4.22 -16.69 44.69
CA GLY A 46 -3.62 -17.23 45.93
C GLY A 46 -2.57 -16.40 46.70
N GLY A 47 -2.87 -16.12 47.99
CA GLY A 47 -1.95 -15.87 49.12
C GLY A 47 -1.60 -14.39 49.39
N GLY A 48 -2.05 -13.73 50.47
CA GLY A 48 -1.53 -13.82 51.86
C GLY A 48 -0.17 -13.11 51.94
N HIS A 49 0.20 -12.17 52.84
CA HIS A 49 -0.05 -11.98 54.27
C HIS A 49 0.40 -10.57 54.72
N SER A 50 -0.01 -10.22 55.94
CA SER A 50 0.16 -8.98 56.72
C SER A 50 1.58 -8.48 57.01
N GLY A 51 1.72 -7.16 57.23
CA GLY A 51 2.68 -6.61 58.21
C GLY A 51 3.29 -5.24 57.92
N GLY A 52 2.74 -4.19 58.54
CA GLY A 52 3.49 -3.16 59.29
C GLY A 52 4.45 -2.18 58.59
N GLY A 53 4.05 -0.90 58.55
CA GLY A 53 4.78 0.18 59.23
C GLY A 53 5.91 0.94 58.50
N GLY A 54 5.69 2.24 58.30
CA GLY A 54 6.67 3.28 58.65
C GLY A 54 7.52 3.93 57.54
N GLY A 55 7.22 5.20 57.25
CA GLY A 55 8.23 6.27 57.22
C GLY A 55 9.00 6.58 55.93
N GLY A 56 8.62 7.70 55.29
CA GLY A 56 9.56 8.80 55.00
C GLY A 56 10.35 8.81 53.68
N GLY A 57 10.02 9.77 52.82
CA GLY A 57 10.99 10.57 52.05
C GLY A 57 11.21 10.18 50.57
N GLY A 58 11.02 11.15 49.67
CA GLY A 58 11.65 11.13 48.34
C GLY A 58 10.74 11.47 47.15
N SER A 59 10.74 12.74 46.78
CA SER A 59 10.45 13.36 45.48
C SER A 59 10.36 12.43 44.25
N THR A 60 9.29 12.51 43.44
CA THR A 60 9.32 12.97 42.03
C THR A 60 8.00 12.76 41.28
N LYS A 61 7.64 13.83 40.55
CA LYS A 61 6.69 14.03 39.45
C LYS A 61 5.93 12.82 38.89
N SER A 62 4.61 12.95 38.90
CA SER A 62 3.63 12.23 38.08
C SER A 62 4.00 12.28 36.59
N SER A 63 4.38 11.13 36.02
CA SER A 63 4.33 10.89 34.59
C SER A 63 3.31 9.79 34.30
N THR A 64 2.22 10.19 33.65
CA THR A 64 1.36 9.30 32.87
C THR A 64 2.26 8.57 31.87
N ALA A 65 2.36 7.24 32.01
CA ALA A 65 3.11 6.41 31.10
C ALA A 65 2.39 6.33 29.74
N THR A 66 2.69 7.27 28.86
CA THR A 66 2.53 7.11 27.42
C THR A 66 3.50 6.01 27.00
N SER A 67 2.98 4.83 26.69
CA SER A 67 3.76 3.78 26.05
C SER A 67 4.03 4.20 24.61
N THR A 68 5.08 4.99 24.42
CA THR A 68 5.76 5.15 23.13
C THR A 68 6.39 3.82 22.76
N GLY A 69 5.62 2.99 22.05
CA GLY A 69 6.17 1.86 21.32
C GLY A 69 7.01 2.38 20.17
N SER A 70 8.32 2.12 20.23
CA SER A 70 9.25 2.36 19.13
C SER A 70 8.90 1.47 17.94
N GLY A 71 8.18 2.05 16.98
CA GLY A 71 7.89 1.58 15.63
C GLY A 71 7.69 2.83 14.74
N PRO A 72 7.65 2.74 13.39
CA PRO A 72 7.91 3.85 12.46
C PRO A 72 6.89 5.01 12.49
N ALA A 73 5.96 5.04 13.44
CA ALA A 73 4.92 6.06 13.57
C ALA A 73 5.42 7.46 13.98
N ALA A 74 6.69 7.62 14.41
CA ALA A 74 7.25 8.90 14.88
C ALA A 74 7.80 9.80 13.75
N SER A 75 7.97 9.31 12.52
CA SER A 75 8.56 10.09 11.41
C SER A 75 7.64 10.29 10.21
N VAL A 76 6.35 9.96 10.35
CA VAL A 76 5.39 10.06 9.25
C VAL A 76 4.83 11.50 9.19
N PRO A 77 4.84 12.18 8.03
CA PRO A 77 4.27 13.52 7.90
C PRO A 77 2.80 13.58 8.32
N SER A 78 2.36 14.74 8.85
CA SER A 78 1.01 14.91 9.42
C SER A 78 -0.13 14.73 8.41
N TYR A 79 0.13 14.91 7.11
CA TYR A 79 -0.85 14.69 6.05
C TYR A 79 -1.08 13.20 5.75
N VAL A 80 -0.27 12.30 6.32
CA VAL A 80 -0.41 10.86 6.12
C VAL A 80 -1.37 10.29 7.16
N VAL A 81 -2.41 9.63 6.66
CA VAL A 81 -3.36 8.92 7.50
C VAL A 81 -2.72 7.63 8.02
N LYS A 82 -2.70 7.48 9.35
CA LYS A 82 -2.06 6.34 10.05
C LYS A 82 -3.00 5.59 11.00
N ASP A 83 -4.15 6.19 11.33
CA ASP A 83 -5.09 5.66 12.34
C ASP A 83 -6.31 4.97 11.71
N GLY A 84 -6.20 4.53 10.46
CA GLY A 84 -7.23 3.78 9.75
C GLY A 84 -6.85 2.32 9.49
N ALA A 85 -7.75 1.59 8.83
CA ALA A 85 -7.58 0.18 8.52
C ALA A 85 -7.91 -0.13 7.06
N TRP A 86 -7.08 -0.97 6.44
CA TRP A 86 -7.35 -1.58 5.15
C TRP A 86 -8.36 -2.71 5.30
N GLY A 87 -9.39 -2.73 4.44
CA GLY A 87 -10.39 -3.78 4.38
C GLY A 87 -10.50 -4.36 2.98
N PHE A 88 -10.40 -5.68 2.86
CA PHE A 88 -10.59 -6.41 1.61
C PHE A 88 -12.00 -6.99 1.54
N ASP A 89 -12.69 -6.73 0.44
CA ASP A 89 -13.97 -7.36 0.13
C ASP A 89 -13.74 -8.59 -0.77
N PRO A 90 -13.98 -9.81 -0.28
CA PRO A 90 -13.78 -11.03 -1.04
C PRO A 90 -14.80 -11.22 -2.18
N GLN A 91 -15.94 -10.53 -2.16
CA GLN A 91 -16.95 -10.63 -3.22
C GLN A 91 -16.53 -9.84 -4.45
N THR A 92 -15.97 -8.66 -4.25
CA THR A 92 -15.55 -7.76 -5.34
C THR A 92 -14.05 -7.85 -5.64
N GLY A 93 -13.26 -8.44 -4.74
CA GLY A 93 -11.80 -8.48 -4.83
C GLY A 93 -11.15 -7.10 -4.66
N LYS A 94 -11.83 -6.17 -3.98
CA LYS A 94 -11.38 -4.78 -3.85
C LYS A 94 -10.95 -4.45 -2.43
N TRP A 95 -9.94 -3.58 -2.34
CA TRP A 95 -9.50 -2.98 -1.09
C TRP A 95 -10.24 -1.67 -0.84
N SER A 96 -10.45 -1.33 0.42
CA SER A 96 -10.94 -0.03 0.88
C SER A 96 -10.14 0.38 2.11
N TYR A 97 -10.18 1.66 2.47
CA TYR A 97 -9.55 2.16 3.68
C TYR A 97 -10.56 2.92 4.52
N VAL A 98 -10.70 2.53 5.79
CA VAL A 98 -11.60 3.18 6.75
C VAL A 98 -10.77 3.98 7.74
N ALA A 99 -11.03 5.28 7.82
CA ALA A 99 -10.42 6.19 8.78
C ALA A 99 -11.51 7.05 9.43
N SER A 100 -11.35 7.39 10.71
CA SER A 100 -12.32 8.23 11.43
C SER A 100 -13.78 7.72 11.34
N GLY A 101 -13.96 6.39 11.28
CA GLY A 101 -15.28 5.74 11.25
C GLY A 101 -15.95 5.65 9.87
N ALA A 102 -15.32 6.13 8.79
CA ALA A 102 -15.88 6.09 7.44
C ALA A 102 -14.86 5.62 6.39
N LYS A 103 -15.35 5.06 5.29
CA LYS A 103 -14.50 4.77 4.12
C LYS A 103 -14.00 6.07 3.52
N ILE A 104 -12.72 6.11 3.17
CA ILE A 104 -12.20 7.12 2.25
C ILE A 104 -12.78 6.81 0.87
N ALA A 105 -13.51 7.76 0.29
CA ALA A 105 -14.21 7.59 -0.97
C ALA A 105 -14.09 8.85 -1.83
N ASN A 106 -14.03 8.64 -3.13
CA ASN A 106 -13.90 9.66 -4.16
C ASN A 106 -12.76 10.68 -3.92
N SER A 107 -11.67 10.25 -3.28
CA SER A 107 -10.53 11.15 -3.03
C SER A 107 -9.18 10.45 -3.19
N TRP A 108 -8.14 11.28 -3.20
CA TRP A 108 -6.77 10.87 -2.92
C TRP A 108 -6.54 10.87 -1.41
N ALA A 109 -5.69 9.97 -0.93
CA ALA A 109 -5.20 10.00 0.45
C ALA A 109 -3.77 9.46 0.52
N ALA A 110 -2.90 10.17 1.24
CA ALA A 110 -1.61 9.63 1.65
C ALA A 110 -1.84 8.73 2.86
N ILE A 111 -1.49 7.45 2.75
CA ILE A 111 -1.81 6.44 3.77
C ILE A 111 -0.54 5.69 4.15
N LEU A 112 -0.33 5.50 5.45
CA LEU A 112 0.67 4.58 5.97
C LEU A 112 0.35 3.17 5.50
N ASN A 113 1.31 2.52 4.83
CA ASN A 113 1.19 1.15 4.38
C ASN A 113 1.89 0.22 5.39
N PRO A 114 1.14 -0.41 6.33
CA PRO A 114 1.74 -1.31 7.31
C PRO A 114 2.29 -2.61 6.69
N TYR A 115 1.96 -2.89 5.42
CA TYR A 115 2.41 -4.09 4.72
C TYR A 115 3.72 -3.87 3.96
N ALA A 116 4.14 -2.62 3.76
CA ALA A 116 5.35 -2.29 3.02
C ALA A 116 6.60 -2.88 3.70
N ASP A 117 7.42 -3.57 2.92
CA ASP A 117 8.72 -4.08 3.34
C ASP A 117 9.80 -3.04 3.02
N THR A 118 10.03 -2.13 3.96
CA THR A 118 11.02 -1.05 3.82
C THR A 118 12.45 -1.56 3.66
N SER A 119 12.74 -2.79 4.09
CA SER A 119 14.05 -3.43 3.87
C SER A 119 14.32 -3.74 2.38
N LYS A 120 13.26 -3.82 1.57
CA LYS A 120 13.31 -3.97 0.10
C LYS A 120 13.16 -2.63 -0.64
N GLY A 121 13.22 -1.51 0.08
CA GLY A 121 13.03 -0.18 -0.51
C GLY A 121 11.57 0.18 -0.82
N GLN A 122 10.59 -0.57 -0.30
CA GLN A 122 9.18 -0.18 -0.43
C GLN A 122 8.88 1.03 0.47
N GLU A 123 8.08 1.97 -0.05
CA GLU A 123 7.69 3.17 0.69
C GLU A 123 6.80 2.82 1.88
N ALA A 124 7.13 3.31 3.06
CA ALA A 124 6.33 3.08 4.28
C ALA A 124 4.92 3.71 4.19
N PHE A 125 4.74 4.72 3.34
CA PHE A 125 3.46 5.34 3.02
C PHE A 125 3.48 5.81 1.57
N SER A 126 2.31 5.92 0.96
CA SER A 126 2.20 6.46 -0.40
C SER A 126 0.83 7.10 -0.62
N TRP A 127 0.64 7.71 -1.78
CA TRP A 127 -0.66 8.21 -2.22
C TRP A 127 -1.48 7.10 -2.85
N PHE A 128 -2.76 7.02 -2.49
CA PHE A 128 -3.74 6.07 -3.02
C PHE A 128 -4.98 6.83 -3.49
N ARG A 129 -5.64 6.30 -4.52
CA ARG A 129 -6.92 6.83 -5.04
C ARG A 129 -8.05 5.86 -4.71
N PHE A 130 -9.18 6.37 -4.23
CA PHE A 130 -10.39 5.58 -3.96
C PHE A 130 -11.57 6.04 -4.80
N ASP A 131 -12.25 5.12 -5.50
CA ASP A 131 -13.43 5.44 -6.30
C ASP A 131 -14.60 5.98 -5.46
N VAL A 132 -15.71 6.32 -6.13
CA VAL A 132 -16.92 6.87 -5.49
C VAL A 132 -17.52 5.95 -4.41
N ASN A 133 -17.25 4.65 -4.47
CA ASN A 133 -17.73 3.66 -3.51
C ASN A 133 -16.69 3.36 -2.40
N GLY A 134 -15.54 4.03 -2.45
CA GLY A 134 -14.43 3.82 -1.52
C GLY A 134 -13.58 2.60 -1.83
N ASN A 135 -13.62 2.09 -3.06
CA ASN A 135 -12.72 1.02 -3.50
C ASN A 135 -11.42 1.62 -4.03
N MET A 136 -10.30 1.04 -3.63
CA MET A 136 -8.97 1.41 -4.09
C MET A 136 -8.85 1.19 -5.61
N VAL A 137 -8.36 2.21 -6.28
CA VAL A 137 -8.08 2.22 -7.72
C VAL A 137 -6.68 1.65 -7.96
N THR A 138 -6.55 0.83 -9.00
CA THR A 138 -5.28 0.28 -9.49
C THR A 138 -5.19 0.46 -11.01
N GLY A 139 -3.97 0.47 -11.55
CA GLY A 139 -3.69 0.66 -12.96
C GLY A 139 -3.77 2.12 -13.41
N TRP A 140 -4.00 2.31 -14.71
CA TRP A 140 -4.18 3.63 -15.32
C TRP A 140 -5.45 4.30 -14.80
N PHE A 141 -5.31 5.54 -14.33
CA PHE A 141 -6.42 6.35 -13.82
C PHE A 141 -6.35 7.75 -14.42
N THR A 142 -7.49 8.26 -14.89
CA THR A 142 -7.63 9.67 -15.31
C THR A 142 -8.51 10.36 -14.30
N ASP A 143 -8.01 11.40 -13.65
CA ASP A 143 -8.78 12.17 -12.69
C ASP A 143 -9.70 13.18 -13.40
N THR A 144 -10.58 13.80 -12.62
CA THR A 144 -11.57 14.79 -13.06
C THR A 144 -10.96 16.04 -13.72
N ASP A 145 -9.69 16.34 -13.43
CA ASP A 145 -8.91 17.41 -14.04
C ASP A 145 -8.26 17.01 -15.39
N GLY A 146 -8.48 15.77 -15.84
CA GLY A 146 -7.90 15.21 -17.08
C GLY A 146 -6.43 14.77 -16.94
N ASN A 147 -5.84 14.88 -15.76
CA ASN A 147 -4.50 14.36 -15.49
C ASN A 147 -4.55 12.84 -15.35
N VAL A 148 -3.52 12.19 -15.88
CA VAL A 148 -3.40 10.73 -15.90
C VAL A 148 -2.38 10.30 -14.87
N TYR A 149 -2.67 9.23 -14.14
CA TYR A 149 -1.85 8.66 -13.09
C TYR A 149 -1.74 7.15 -13.32
N PHE A 150 -0.73 6.53 -12.71
CA PHE A 150 -0.66 5.08 -12.60
C PHE A 150 -0.59 4.67 -11.14
N LEU A 151 -1.51 3.79 -10.75
CA LEU A 151 -1.59 3.21 -9.43
C LEU A 151 -1.09 1.77 -9.53
N HIS A 152 -0.17 1.37 -8.66
CA HIS A 152 0.47 0.06 -8.73
C HIS A 152 -0.58 -1.06 -8.79
N ASN A 153 -0.43 -1.98 -9.74
CA ASN A 153 -1.41 -3.03 -10.00
C ASN A 153 -0.87 -4.44 -9.73
N VAL A 154 0.30 -4.55 -9.09
CA VAL A 154 0.86 -5.84 -8.64
C VAL A 154 0.64 -5.98 -7.14
N SER A 155 0.25 -7.18 -6.72
CA SER A 155 0.00 -7.49 -5.31
C SER A 155 1.30 -7.91 -4.60
N ASP A 156 2.22 -6.96 -4.43
CA ASP A 156 3.57 -7.18 -3.86
C ASP A 156 3.78 -6.50 -2.49
N ASN A 157 2.69 -6.30 -1.75
CA ASN A 157 2.56 -5.45 -0.57
C ASN A 157 2.48 -3.94 -0.84
N THR A 158 2.55 -3.50 -2.11
CA THR A 158 2.42 -2.08 -2.46
C THR A 158 1.27 -1.77 -3.43
N LEU A 159 0.31 -2.69 -3.58
CA LEU A 159 -0.85 -2.53 -4.45
C LEU A 159 -1.55 -1.18 -4.23
N GLY A 160 -1.84 -0.48 -5.32
CA GLY A 160 -2.54 0.80 -5.33
C GLY A 160 -1.69 2.04 -5.08
N ARG A 161 -0.40 1.91 -4.71
CA ARG A 161 0.46 3.09 -4.53
C ARG A 161 0.59 3.88 -5.83
N MET A 162 0.56 5.20 -5.73
CA MET A 162 0.78 6.09 -6.88
C MET A 162 2.24 6.03 -7.34
N TYR A 163 2.45 5.99 -8.65
CA TYR A 163 3.78 6.07 -9.22
C TYR A 163 4.29 7.51 -9.30
N THR A 164 5.60 7.67 -9.09
CA THR A 164 6.36 8.89 -9.34
C THR A 164 7.69 8.54 -10.01
N GLY A 165 8.28 9.48 -10.73
CA GLY A 165 9.53 9.28 -11.46
C GLY A 165 9.38 8.33 -12.66
N TRP A 166 10.51 7.80 -13.13
CA TRP A 166 10.57 6.85 -14.24
C TRP A 166 10.11 5.44 -13.85
N ASN A 167 9.14 4.89 -14.57
CA ASN A 167 8.62 3.55 -14.31
C ASN A 167 8.38 2.78 -15.61
N TRP A 168 8.81 1.52 -15.63
CA TRP A 168 8.48 0.56 -16.69
C TRP A 168 7.13 -0.09 -16.39
N ILE A 169 6.19 0.04 -17.31
CA ILE A 169 4.82 -0.47 -17.18
C ILE A 169 4.52 -1.38 -18.37
N ALA A 170 4.03 -2.59 -18.09
CA ALA A 170 3.60 -3.54 -19.10
C ALA A 170 2.34 -3.04 -19.82
N GLY A 171 2.38 -3.05 -21.14
CA GLY A 171 1.21 -2.85 -21.99
C GLY A 171 0.43 -4.15 -22.20
N ALA A 172 -0.76 -4.04 -22.79
CA ALA A 172 -1.58 -5.19 -23.17
C ALA A 172 -0.90 -6.08 -24.23
N ASP A 173 0.08 -5.55 -24.95
CA ASP A 173 0.91 -6.26 -25.93
C ASP A 173 2.08 -7.04 -25.29
N GLY A 174 2.14 -7.10 -23.95
CA GLY A 174 3.18 -7.80 -23.20
C GLY A 174 4.53 -7.07 -23.15
N LYS A 175 4.67 -5.93 -23.84
CA LYS A 175 5.89 -5.13 -23.84
C LYS A 175 5.84 -4.11 -22.72
N GLN A 176 6.98 -3.86 -22.07
CA GLN A 176 7.07 -2.76 -21.12
C GLN A 176 7.48 -1.48 -21.84
N ARG A 177 6.86 -0.36 -21.47
CA ARG A 177 7.26 0.98 -21.89
C ARG A 177 7.62 1.78 -20.66
N CYS A 178 8.55 2.72 -20.80
CA CYS A 178 8.94 3.60 -19.71
C CYS A 178 8.13 4.90 -19.75
N TYR A 179 7.64 5.33 -18.59
CA TYR A 179 6.85 6.54 -18.42
C TYR A 179 7.43 7.37 -17.28
N TYR A 180 7.30 8.69 -17.35
CA TYR A 180 7.69 9.57 -16.25
C TYR A 180 6.47 10.20 -15.60
N PHE A 181 6.40 10.11 -14.26
CA PHE A 181 5.35 10.68 -13.44
C PHE A 181 5.93 11.79 -12.55
N ASN A 182 5.27 12.94 -12.48
CA ASN A 182 5.76 14.11 -11.76
C ASN A 182 6.16 13.79 -10.30
N GLU A 183 7.38 14.11 -9.92
CA GLU A 183 7.87 13.91 -8.55
C GLU A 183 7.66 15.14 -7.67
N VAL A 184 7.35 16.29 -8.26
CA VAL A 184 7.23 17.54 -7.50
C VAL A 184 5.88 17.57 -6.78
N SER A 185 5.89 17.94 -5.50
CA SER A 185 4.69 18.16 -4.70
C SER A 185 4.06 19.53 -5.00
N ASP A 186 3.68 19.76 -6.25
CA ASP A 186 3.13 21.02 -6.79
C ASP A 186 1.59 21.02 -6.91
N GLY A 187 0.94 20.03 -6.30
CA GLY A 187 -0.49 19.75 -6.47
C GLY A 187 -0.80 18.71 -7.55
N PHE A 188 0.17 18.37 -8.41
CA PHE A 188 0.04 17.37 -9.48
C PHE A 188 1.10 16.27 -9.39
N ARG A 189 1.63 15.99 -8.18
CA ARG A 189 2.53 14.86 -7.96
C ARG A 189 1.90 13.57 -8.48
N GLY A 190 2.67 12.77 -9.20
CA GLY A 190 2.25 11.51 -9.82
C GLY A 190 1.56 11.66 -11.18
N LYS A 191 1.36 12.88 -11.68
CA LYS A 191 0.83 13.12 -13.02
C LYS A 191 1.78 12.58 -14.08
N LEU A 192 1.27 11.83 -15.04
CA LEU A 192 1.97 11.41 -16.24
C LEU A 192 2.37 12.62 -17.08
N MET A 193 3.66 12.72 -17.38
CA MET A 193 4.18 13.73 -18.28
C MET A 193 4.03 13.29 -19.73
N LYS A 194 3.57 14.20 -20.61
CA LYS A 194 3.28 13.94 -22.03
C LYS A 194 3.81 15.09 -22.89
N SER A 195 4.24 14.78 -24.12
CA SER A 195 4.71 15.76 -25.12
C SER A 195 5.73 16.76 -24.56
N THR A 196 6.69 16.28 -23.79
CA THR A 196 7.66 17.14 -23.10
C THR A 196 9.01 16.48 -22.98
N THR A 197 9.99 17.28 -22.58
CA THR A 197 11.31 16.81 -22.16
C THR A 197 11.37 16.84 -20.63
N ILE A 198 11.86 15.76 -20.04
CA ILE A 198 12.18 15.63 -18.62
C ILE A 198 13.68 15.84 -18.48
N THR A 199 14.08 16.76 -17.62
CA THR A 199 15.49 17.06 -17.37
C THR A 199 15.75 16.99 -15.88
N ASP A 200 16.73 16.19 -15.49
CA ASP A 200 17.23 16.11 -14.12
C ASP A 200 18.77 16.13 -14.12
N ASN A 201 19.38 15.89 -12.96
CA ASN A 201 20.84 15.94 -12.80
C ASN A 201 21.59 14.86 -13.61
N ASN A 202 20.91 13.84 -14.11
CA ASN A 202 21.49 12.73 -14.86
C ASN A 202 21.29 12.85 -16.37
N GLY A 203 20.54 13.84 -16.86
CA GLY A 203 20.35 14.04 -18.29
C GLY A 203 18.99 14.63 -18.68
N SER A 204 18.66 14.44 -19.95
CA SER A 204 17.43 14.95 -20.57
C SER A 204 16.82 13.87 -21.47
N TRP A 205 15.53 13.62 -21.30
CA TRP A 205 14.80 12.55 -21.98
C TRP A 205 13.46 13.06 -22.50
N THR A 206 13.08 12.63 -23.70
CA THR A 206 11.82 13.05 -24.32
C THR A 206 10.74 12.00 -24.14
N VAL A 207 9.55 12.43 -23.74
CA VAL A 207 8.33 11.60 -23.74
C VAL A 207 7.37 12.07 -24.81
N ASN A 208 6.73 11.13 -25.51
CA ASN A 208 5.81 11.45 -26.60
C ASN A 208 4.41 11.87 -26.08
N GLN A 209 3.44 12.03 -26.98
CA GLN A 209 2.06 12.41 -26.64
C GLN A 209 1.30 11.41 -25.75
N ASN A 210 1.75 10.16 -25.71
CA ASN A 210 1.21 9.12 -24.83
C ASN A 210 1.97 9.05 -23.49
N GLY A 211 3.04 9.84 -23.33
CA GLY A 211 3.93 9.82 -22.17
C GLY A 211 5.00 8.72 -22.21
N GLU A 212 5.13 8.02 -23.33
CA GLU A 212 6.13 6.96 -23.50
C GLU A 212 7.51 7.60 -23.74
N TRP A 213 8.53 7.10 -23.04
CA TRP A 213 9.91 7.51 -23.27
C TRP A 213 10.36 7.17 -24.68
N THR A 214 11.01 8.14 -25.33
CA THR A 214 11.56 8.02 -26.67
C THR A 214 13.03 8.41 -26.73
N VAL A 215 13.75 7.79 -27.66
CA VAL A 215 15.08 8.19 -28.10
C VAL A 215 15.00 8.44 -29.60
N ASN A 216 15.32 9.67 -30.04
CA ASN A 216 15.18 10.10 -31.43
C ASN A 216 13.78 9.80 -32.03
N GLY A 217 12.73 9.98 -31.23
CA GLY A 217 11.34 9.73 -31.63
C GLY A 217 10.89 8.26 -31.59
N VAL A 218 11.78 7.32 -31.29
CA VAL A 218 11.46 5.89 -31.19
C VAL A 218 11.13 5.51 -29.76
N VAL A 219 9.97 4.88 -29.53
CA VAL A 219 9.55 4.39 -28.21
C VAL A 219 10.47 3.29 -27.72
N GLN A 220 10.93 3.42 -26.47
CA GLN A 220 11.78 2.43 -25.82
C GLN A 220 10.92 1.33 -25.18
N VAL A 221 11.24 0.08 -25.48
CA VAL A 221 10.51 -1.09 -24.99
C VAL A 221 11.43 -2.15 -24.38
N LYS A 222 10.91 -2.92 -23.42
CA LYS A 222 11.50 -4.17 -22.92
C LYS A 222 10.54 -5.32 -23.13
#